data_AF-A0AA38LHR1-F1
#
_entry.id   AF-A0AA38LHR1-F1
#
_cell.length_a   1.000
_cell.length_b   1.000
_cell.length_c   1.000
_cell.angle_alpha   90.00
_cell.angle_beta   90.00
_cell.angle_gamma   90.00
#
_symmetry.space_group_name_H-M   'P 1'
#
loop_
_entity.id
_entity.type
_entity.pdbx_description
1 polymer ?
#
loop_
_entity_poly.entity_id
_entity_poly.type
_entity_poly.pdbx_seq_one_letter_code
_entity_poly.pdbx_strand_id
1 'polypeptide(L)'
;DIHGQYSDLLRLFEYGGLPPQANYLFLGDYVDRGKQSLETICLLLAYKIKYPENFFLLRGNHECASINRIYGFYDECKRRFNVRLWKVFTDCFNCLPVAALIDEKILCMHGGLSPDVNNLDQIRNIPRPTDVPDTGLLCDLLWSDPSKDVQGWGMNDRGVSYTFGPDRVTEFLQKHDLDLICRAHQVVEDGYEFFADRQLVTIFSAPNYCGEFDNAGAMMSVDESLMCSFQILKPSEKKPKFGGYGSSNAATAKPGTPPRGMR
;
A
#
# COMPACT_ATOMS: atom_id res chain seq x y z
N ASP A 1 1.08 -0.22 1.49
CA ASP A 1 1.02 0.55 0.22
C ASP A 1 1.23 2.02 0.45
N ILE A 2 2.15 2.63 -0.31
CA ILE A 2 2.43 4.07 -0.34
C ILE A 2 2.27 4.63 -1.76
N HIS A 3 2.57 3.84 -2.79
CA HIS A 3 2.34 4.15 -4.20
C HIS A 3 2.75 5.57 -4.61
N GLY A 4 4.00 5.95 -4.32
CA GLY A 4 4.54 7.25 -4.73
C GLY A 4 3.82 8.49 -4.16
N GLN A 5 2.98 8.35 -3.13
CA GLN A 5 2.39 9.46 -2.39
C GLN A 5 3.38 10.03 -1.35
N TYR A 6 4.49 10.60 -1.85
CA TYR A 6 5.61 11.03 -1.02
C TYR A 6 5.23 12.01 0.10
N SER A 7 4.36 12.98 -0.18
CA SER A 7 3.88 13.93 0.85
C SER A 7 3.12 13.23 1.97
N ASP A 8 2.35 12.19 1.67
CA ASP A 8 1.64 11.42 2.69
C ASP A 8 2.58 10.49 3.46
N LEU A 9 3.64 9.98 2.81
CA LEU A 9 4.72 9.27 3.52
C LEU A 9 5.39 10.16 4.57
N LEU A 10 5.67 11.43 4.23
CA LEU A 10 6.21 12.37 5.21
C LEU A 10 5.24 12.61 6.37
N ARG A 11 3.95 12.76 6.09
CA ARG A 11 2.91 12.87 7.13
C ARG A 11 2.84 11.63 8.02
N LEU A 12 3.00 10.43 7.45
CA LEU A 12 3.05 9.18 8.24
C LEU A 12 4.24 9.18 9.21
N PHE A 13 5.41 9.67 8.80
CA PHE A 13 6.55 9.80 9.71
C PHE A 13 6.39 10.91 10.75
N GLU A 14 5.74 12.03 10.39
CA GLU A 14 5.42 13.09 11.36
C GLU A 14 4.46 12.58 12.44
N TYR A 15 3.53 11.69 12.07
CA TYR A 15 2.55 11.13 12.99
C TYR A 15 3.11 9.97 13.84
N GLY A 16 3.80 9.02 13.20
CA GLY A 16 4.34 7.82 13.85
C GLY A 16 5.73 7.98 14.48
N GLY A 17 6.41 9.11 14.25
CA GLY A 17 7.77 9.38 14.72
C GLY A 17 8.84 9.11 13.65
N LEU A 18 9.80 10.02 13.50
CA LEU A 18 10.87 9.86 12.51
C LEU A 18 11.84 8.73 12.91
N PRO A 19 12.32 7.89 11.97
CA PRO A 19 13.39 6.94 12.29
C PRO A 19 14.65 7.64 12.86
N PRO A 20 15.25 7.17 13.98
CA PRO A 20 15.01 5.89 14.64
C PRO A 20 14.11 5.99 15.90
N GLN A 21 13.30 7.03 16.04
CA GLN A 21 12.40 7.19 17.19
C GLN A 21 11.33 6.10 17.26
N ALA A 22 10.95 5.55 16.10
CA ALA A 22 10.09 4.38 15.97
C ALA A 22 10.72 3.36 15.01
N ASN A 23 10.46 2.08 15.25
CA ASN A 23 10.80 1.00 14.34
C ASN A 23 9.72 0.86 13.27
N TYR A 24 10.10 0.60 12.03
CA TYR A 24 9.18 0.50 10.91
C TYR A 24 9.33 -0.79 10.15
N LEU A 25 8.20 -1.42 9.85
CA LEU A 25 8.05 -2.48 8.85
C LEU A 25 7.05 -2.01 7.80
N PHE A 26 7.50 -1.79 6.57
CA PHE A 26 6.62 -1.53 5.45
C PHE A 26 6.29 -2.83 4.71
N LEU A 27 5.03 -2.95 4.26
CA LEU A 27 4.50 -4.17 3.66
C LEU A 27 4.66 -4.24 2.13
N GLY A 28 5.24 -3.23 1.47
CA GLY A 28 5.39 -3.20 0.01
C GLY A 28 4.58 -2.08 -0.67
N ASP A 29 4.62 -2.10 -2.00
CA ASP A 29 3.95 -1.18 -2.92
C ASP A 29 4.34 0.27 -2.66
N TYR A 30 5.62 0.53 -2.86
CA TYR A 30 6.26 1.83 -2.68
C TYR A 30 6.09 2.73 -3.90
N VAL A 31 6.12 2.12 -5.07
CA VAL A 31 6.16 2.80 -6.37
C VAL A 31 4.84 2.66 -7.14
N ASP A 32 4.79 3.26 -8.32
CA ASP A 32 3.65 3.31 -9.23
C ASP A 32 2.47 4.15 -8.75
N ARG A 33 1.60 4.50 -9.71
CA ARG A 33 0.30 5.20 -9.57
C ARG A 33 0.37 6.63 -9.02
N GLY A 34 1.16 6.90 -7.98
CA GLY A 34 1.44 8.23 -7.48
C GLY A 34 2.45 9.00 -8.32
N LYS A 35 2.73 10.23 -7.89
CA LYS A 35 3.49 11.21 -8.68
C LYS A 35 4.99 11.24 -8.37
N GLN A 36 5.40 10.69 -7.23
CA GLN A 36 6.74 10.86 -6.67
C GLN A 36 7.29 9.52 -6.14
N SER A 37 7.24 8.48 -6.98
CA SER A 37 7.72 7.15 -6.62
C SER A 37 9.22 7.15 -6.36
N LEU A 38 9.99 7.94 -7.11
CA LEU A 38 11.43 8.05 -6.92
C LEU A 38 11.77 8.62 -5.54
N GLU A 39 11.14 9.71 -5.11
CA GLU A 39 11.37 10.28 -3.79
C GLU A 39 10.98 9.30 -2.68
N THR A 40 9.81 8.65 -2.82
CA THR A 40 9.33 7.63 -1.88
C THR A 40 10.36 6.52 -1.72
N ILE A 41 10.75 5.83 -2.79
CA ILE A 41 11.66 4.68 -2.67
C ILE A 41 13.07 5.11 -2.26
N CYS A 42 13.56 6.27 -2.71
CA CYS A 42 14.87 6.77 -2.29
C CYS A 42 14.92 7.04 -0.79
N LEU A 43 13.89 7.65 -0.22
CA LEU A 43 13.83 7.92 1.23
C LEU A 43 13.79 6.62 2.04
N LEU A 44 12.95 5.67 1.61
CA LEU A 44 12.83 4.38 2.28
C LEU A 44 14.14 3.57 2.24
N LEU A 45 14.81 3.52 1.09
CA LEU A 45 16.11 2.86 0.97
C LEU A 45 17.21 3.60 1.77
N ALA A 46 17.18 4.93 1.81
CA ALA A 46 18.10 5.71 2.64
C ALA A 46 17.93 5.39 4.13
N TYR A 47 16.68 5.29 4.62
CA TYR A 47 16.42 4.85 5.99
C TYR A 47 16.82 3.39 6.22
N LYS A 48 16.61 2.49 5.26
CA LYS A 48 17.09 1.10 5.36
C LYS A 48 18.61 1.03 5.51
N ILE A 49 19.35 1.85 4.77
CA ILE A 49 20.82 1.93 4.87
C ILE A 49 21.24 2.55 6.21
N LYS A 50 20.55 3.60 6.64
CA LYS A 50 20.90 4.37 7.85
C LYS A 50 20.57 3.63 9.14
N TYR A 51 19.45 2.90 9.18
CA TYR A 51 18.92 2.21 10.35
C TYR A 51 18.54 0.75 9.99
N PRO A 52 19.53 -0.09 9.61
CA PRO A 52 19.28 -1.41 9.05
C PRO A 52 18.54 -2.36 10.01
N GLU A 53 18.67 -2.16 11.32
CA GLU A 53 18.05 -2.99 12.36
C GLU A 53 16.75 -2.39 12.94
N ASN A 54 16.31 -1.24 12.44
CA ASN A 54 15.10 -0.55 12.93
C ASN A 54 14.11 -0.21 11.80
N PHE A 55 14.53 -0.38 10.55
CA PHE A 55 13.75 -0.01 9.37
C PHE A 55 13.76 -1.17 8.36
N PHE A 56 12.58 -1.68 8.03
CA PHE A 56 12.39 -2.88 7.25
C PHE A 56 11.39 -2.64 6.12
N LEU A 57 11.70 -3.20 4.96
CA LEU A 57 10.94 -3.05 3.72
C LEU A 57 10.66 -4.44 3.16
N LEU A 58 9.39 -4.85 3.12
CA LEU A 58 8.97 -6.04 2.39
C LEU A 58 8.78 -5.74 0.90
N ARG A 59 8.73 -6.78 0.09
CA ARG A 59 8.40 -6.67 -1.33
C ARG A 59 6.88 -6.64 -1.49
N GLY A 60 6.35 -5.68 -2.25
CA GLY A 60 4.99 -5.71 -2.78
C GLY A 60 4.94 -6.21 -4.21
N ASN A 61 3.74 -6.36 -4.77
CA ASN A 61 3.57 -6.82 -6.14
C ASN A 61 3.98 -5.75 -7.18
N HIS A 62 4.05 -4.48 -6.79
CA HIS A 62 4.58 -3.41 -7.63
C HIS A 62 6.12 -3.33 -7.65
N GLU A 63 6.81 -4.02 -6.74
CA GLU A 63 8.27 -4.17 -6.76
C GLU A 63 8.74 -5.31 -7.69
N CYS A 64 8.14 -5.43 -8.88
CA CYS A 64 8.58 -6.32 -9.95
C CYS A 64 8.53 -5.63 -11.32
N ALA A 65 9.36 -6.11 -12.26
CA ALA A 65 9.56 -5.43 -13.53
C ALA A 65 8.30 -5.38 -14.39
N SER A 66 7.52 -6.47 -14.43
CA SER A 66 6.32 -6.58 -15.27
C SER A 66 5.26 -5.54 -14.89
N ILE A 67 5.06 -5.31 -13.58
CA ILE A 67 4.03 -4.39 -13.06
C ILE A 67 4.49 -2.94 -13.15
N ASN A 68 5.67 -2.61 -12.60
CA ASN A 68 6.10 -1.21 -12.56
C ASN A 68 6.61 -0.67 -13.90
N ARG A 69 6.67 -1.54 -14.93
CA ARG A 69 6.84 -1.14 -16.32
C ARG A 69 5.62 -0.40 -16.89
N ILE A 70 4.42 -0.71 -16.39
CA ILE A 70 3.15 -0.24 -16.95
C ILE A 70 2.38 0.71 -16.02
N TYR A 71 2.59 0.64 -14.70
CA TYR A 71 1.83 1.45 -13.73
C TYR A 71 2.51 2.74 -13.26
N GLY A 72 3.64 3.11 -13.86
CA GLY A 72 4.17 4.49 -13.85
C GLY A 72 5.63 4.64 -13.46
N PHE A 73 6.21 3.74 -12.68
CA PHE A 73 7.58 3.91 -12.16
C PHE A 73 8.64 3.88 -13.26
N TYR A 74 8.51 3.00 -14.25
CA TYR A 74 9.38 2.99 -15.42
C TYR A 74 9.36 4.33 -16.14
N ASP A 75 8.17 4.88 -16.40
CA ASP A 75 8.03 6.15 -17.11
C ASP A 75 8.55 7.31 -16.27
N GLU A 76 8.37 7.28 -14.95
CA GLU A 76 8.98 8.25 -14.03
C GLU A 76 10.51 8.21 -14.09
N CYS A 77 11.12 7.02 -14.00
CA CYS A 77 12.57 6.81 -14.12
C CYS A 77 13.09 7.27 -15.48
N LYS A 78 12.44 6.85 -16.57
CA LYS A 78 12.83 7.20 -17.94
C LYS A 78 12.77 8.70 -18.19
N ARG A 79 11.72 9.37 -17.69
CA ARG A 79 11.50 10.81 -17.90
C ARG A 79 12.45 11.67 -17.08
N ARG A 80 12.72 11.30 -15.82
CA ARG A 80 13.54 12.11 -14.90
C ARG A 80 15.02 11.78 -14.94
N PHE A 81 15.36 10.56 -15.35
CA PHE A 81 16.72 10.05 -15.43
C PHE A 81 16.91 9.25 -16.71
N ASN A 82 16.89 7.92 -16.65
CA ASN A 82 17.06 7.03 -17.79
C ASN A 82 16.56 5.62 -17.46
N VAL A 83 16.44 4.78 -18.50
CA VAL A 83 15.99 3.38 -18.39
C VAL A 83 16.97 2.51 -17.58
N ARG A 84 18.26 2.86 -17.55
CA ARG A 84 19.26 2.12 -16.76
C ARG A 84 18.97 2.25 -15.27
N LEU A 85 18.51 3.40 -14.79
CA LEU A 85 18.14 3.60 -13.39
C LEU A 85 16.97 2.68 -12.99
N TRP A 86 15.95 2.55 -13.84
CA TRP A 86 14.84 1.63 -13.59
C TRP A 86 15.33 0.18 -13.42
N LYS A 87 16.25 -0.28 -14.28
CA LYS A 87 16.85 -1.62 -14.14
C LYS A 87 17.59 -1.81 -12.81
N VAL A 88 18.32 -0.80 -12.35
CA VAL A 88 19.00 -0.83 -11.05
C VAL A 88 17.98 -0.95 -9.89
N PHE A 89 16.85 -0.25 -9.97
CA PHE A 89 15.77 -0.44 -9.00
C PHE A 89 15.16 -1.85 -9.09
N THR A 90 14.96 -2.39 -10.29
CA THR A 90 14.51 -3.79 -10.46
C THR A 90 15.47 -4.77 -9.78
N ASP A 91 16.78 -4.62 -9.98
CA ASP A 91 17.79 -5.47 -9.34
C ASP A 91 17.71 -5.38 -7.81
N CYS A 92 17.50 -4.17 -7.27
CA CYS A 92 17.28 -3.94 -5.84
C CYS A 92 15.98 -4.62 -5.35
N PHE A 93 14.88 -4.45 -6.07
CA PHE A 93 13.58 -5.02 -5.72
C PHE A 93 13.60 -6.56 -5.71
N ASN A 94 14.35 -7.16 -6.64
CA ASN A 94 14.55 -8.61 -6.69
C ASN A 94 15.23 -9.18 -5.43
N CYS A 95 15.83 -8.33 -4.59
CA CYS A 95 16.49 -8.70 -3.33
C CYS A 95 15.64 -8.44 -2.08
N LEU A 96 14.46 -7.82 -2.19
CA LEU A 96 13.62 -7.51 -1.03
C LEU A 96 13.10 -8.80 -0.36
N PRO A 97 13.02 -8.82 0.99
CA PRO A 97 12.35 -9.90 1.71
C PRO A 97 10.84 -9.87 1.43
N VAL A 98 10.17 -11.01 1.51
CA VAL A 98 8.75 -11.14 1.11
C VAL A 98 7.80 -11.32 2.28
N ALA A 99 8.33 -11.63 3.46
CA ALA A 99 7.58 -11.74 4.69
C ALA A 99 8.45 -11.35 5.89
N ALA A 100 7.80 -11.00 7.01
CA ALA A 100 8.43 -10.83 8.31
C ALA A 100 7.60 -11.54 9.39
N LEU A 101 8.27 -12.00 10.44
CA LEU A 101 7.62 -12.60 11.60
C LEU A 101 7.99 -11.77 12.83
N ILE A 102 7.01 -11.11 13.43
CA ILE A 102 7.19 -10.27 14.62
C ILE A 102 6.88 -11.12 15.84
N ASP A 103 7.88 -11.23 16.73
CA ASP A 103 7.81 -11.92 18.02
C ASP A 103 7.18 -13.31 17.96
N GLU A 104 7.46 -14.04 16.86
CA GLU A 104 6.93 -15.39 16.60
C GLU A 104 5.39 -15.48 16.55
N LYS A 105 4.66 -14.36 16.54
CA LYS A 105 3.19 -14.33 16.63
C LYS A 105 2.47 -13.60 15.50
N ILE A 106 3.09 -12.59 14.89
CA ILE A 106 2.47 -11.82 13.81
C ILE A 106 3.23 -12.05 12.50
N LEU A 107 2.59 -12.72 11.54
CA LEU A 107 3.15 -12.92 10.21
C LEU A 107 2.73 -11.77 9.28
N CYS A 108 3.72 -11.07 8.73
CA CYS A 108 3.54 -9.92 7.86
C CYS A 108 3.94 -10.24 6.42
N MET A 109 3.13 -9.81 5.44
CA MET A 109 3.39 -9.93 4.01
C MET A 109 2.56 -8.92 3.21
N HIS A 110 2.81 -8.76 1.92
CA HIS A 110 2.03 -7.83 1.09
C HIS A 110 0.66 -8.40 0.71
N GLY A 111 0.71 -9.54 0.01
CA GLY A 111 -0.39 -10.36 -0.48
C GLY A 111 -1.08 -11.08 0.68
N GLY A 112 -1.01 -12.39 0.67
CA GLY A 112 -1.62 -13.20 1.71
C GLY A 112 -1.16 -14.65 1.61
N LEU A 113 -2.03 -15.56 2.03
CA LEU A 113 -1.70 -16.97 2.10
C LEU A 113 -1.58 -17.60 0.71
N SER A 114 -0.79 -18.66 0.62
CA SER A 114 -0.67 -19.51 -0.56
C SER A 114 -1.07 -20.95 -0.22
N PRO A 115 -1.76 -21.67 -1.13
CA PRO A 115 -1.99 -23.10 -0.98
C PRO A 115 -0.69 -23.92 -0.95
N ASP A 116 0.43 -23.34 -1.42
CA ASP A 116 1.73 -24.00 -1.47
C ASP A 116 2.52 -23.87 -0.14
N VAL A 117 2.10 -23.01 0.80
CA VAL A 117 2.76 -22.87 2.11
C VAL A 117 2.30 -23.98 3.05
N ASN A 118 3.22 -24.91 3.31
CA ASN A 118 3.06 -25.95 4.31
C ASN A 118 3.90 -25.68 5.56
N ASN A 119 5.03 -24.99 5.41
CA ASN A 119 5.91 -24.56 6.49
C ASN A 119 6.53 -23.19 6.17
N LEU A 120 6.91 -22.45 7.22
CA LEU A 120 7.51 -21.12 7.05
C LEU A 120 8.93 -21.17 6.47
N ASP A 121 9.62 -22.31 6.53
CA ASP A 121 10.95 -22.46 5.91
C ASP A 121 10.88 -22.39 4.38
N GLN A 122 9.76 -22.75 3.76
CA GLN A 122 9.55 -22.53 2.32
C GLN A 122 9.67 -21.04 1.96
N ILE A 123 9.18 -20.15 2.82
CA ILE A 123 9.30 -18.69 2.62
C ILE A 123 10.75 -18.25 2.85
N ARG A 124 11.40 -18.75 3.92
CA ARG A 124 12.80 -18.43 4.25
C ARG A 124 13.78 -18.84 3.14
N ASN A 125 13.48 -19.92 2.45
CA ASN A 125 14.36 -20.51 1.43
C ASN A 125 14.12 -19.98 0.00
N ILE A 126 13.25 -18.97 -0.18
CA ILE A 126 13.08 -18.33 -1.49
C ILE A 126 14.40 -17.68 -1.91
N PRO A 127 15.00 -18.07 -3.05
CA PRO A 127 16.29 -17.55 -3.48
C PRO A 127 16.18 -16.08 -3.88
N ARG A 128 17.24 -15.31 -3.61
CA ARG A 128 17.36 -13.91 -4.01
C ARG A 128 18.72 -13.68 -4.68
N PRO A 129 18.82 -12.86 -5.74
CA PRO A 129 17.71 -12.12 -6.38
C PRO A 129 16.78 -13.05 -7.18
N THR A 130 15.48 -12.72 -7.20
CA THR A 130 14.47 -13.42 -8.03
C THR A 130 13.44 -12.44 -8.58
N ASP A 131 12.93 -12.68 -9.78
CA ASP A 131 11.71 -12.02 -10.25
C ASP A 131 10.47 -12.65 -9.60
N VAL A 132 9.33 -11.97 -9.69
CA VAL A 132 8.03 -12.51 -9.23
C VAL A 132 7.45 -13.38 -10.35
N PRO A 133 7.24 -14.70 -10.13
CA PRO A 133 6.62 -15.57 -11.12
C PRO A 133 5.13 -15.26 -11.29
N ASP A 134 4.55 -15.73 -12.39
CA ASP A 134 3.11 -15.56 -12.65
C ASP A 134 2.23 -16.44 -11.73
N THR A 135 2.79 -17.52 -11.16
CA THR A 135 2.09 -18.46 -10.26
C THR A 135 3.01 -19.01 -9.16
N GLY A 136 2.40 -19.66 -8.16
CA GLY A 136 3.08 -20.36 -7.07
C GLY A 136 3.42 -19.47 -5.88
N LEU A 137 4.08 -20.05 -4.89
CA LEU A 137 4.36 -19.43 -3.58
C LEU A 137 4.70 -17.94 -3.61
N LEU A 138 5.73 -17.51 -4.35
CA LEU A 138 6.15 -16.11 -4.36
C LEU A 138 5.10 -15.19 -5.00
N CYS A 139 4.38 -15.66 -6.02
CA CYS A 139 3.26 -14.92 -6.60
C CYS A 139 2.18 -14.71 -5.51
N ASP A 140 1.78 -15.79 -4.85
CA ASP A 140 0.67 -15.77 -3.90
C ASP A 140 0.92 -14.91 -2.66
N LEU A 141 2.15 -14.92 -2.14
CA LEU A 141 2.57 -14.05 -1.03
C LEU A 141 2.44 -12.56 -1.35
N LEU A 142 2.39 -12.19 -2.62
CA LEU A 142 2.32 -10.81 -3.10
C LEU A 142 0.96 -10.44 -3.70
N TRP A 143 0.14 -11.42 -4.10
CA TRP A 143 -1.07 -11.19 -4.90
C TRP A 143 -2.38 -11.74 -4.34
N SER A 144 -2.33 -12.68 -3.39
CA SER A 144 -3.56 -13.28 -2.87
C SER A 144 -4.35 -12.31 -1.98
N ASP A 145 -5.65 -12.54 -1.88
CA ASP A 145 -6.57 -11.69 -1.11
C ASP A 145 -7.50 -12.52 -0.19
N PRO A 146 -7.79 -12.04 1.03
CA PRO A 146 -8.87 -12.61 1.83
C PRO A 146 -10.24 -12.37 1.18
N SER A 147 -11.15 -13.34 1.26
CA SER A 147 -12.53 -13.20 0.80
C SER A 147 -13.51 -13.89 1.75
N LYS A 148 -14.55 -13.16 2.16
CA LYS A 148 -15.63 -13.70 3.01
C LYS A 148 -16.60 -14.60 2.24
N ASP A 149 -16.60 -14.50 0.91
CA ASP A 149 -17.54 -15.19 0.03
C ASP A 149 -17.00 -16.55 -0.44
N VAL A 150 -15.81 -16.95 0.04
CA VAL A 150 -15.11 -18.19 -0.31
C VAL A 150 -14.91 -19.04 0.93
N GLN A 151 -15.17 -20.34 0.80
CA GLN A 151 -14.73 -21.35 1.75
C GLN A 151 -13.52 -22.09 1.15
N GLY A 152 -12.40 -22.11 1.86
CA GLY A 152 -11.15 -22.65 1.33
C GLY A 152 -10.45 -21.67 0.40
N TRP A 153 -10.15 -22.11 -0.83
CA TRP A 153 -9.46 -21.33 -1.86
C TRP A 153 -10.40 -21.03 -3.04
N GLY A 154 -10.33 -19.81 -3.57
CA GLY A 154 -11.07 -19.36 -4.74
C GLY A 154 -10.14 -18.75 -5.78
N MET A 155 -10.64 -18.55 -6.99
CA MET A 155 -9.93 -17.76 -8.00
C MET A 155 -9.97 -16.28 -7.61
N ASN A 156 -8.91 -15.53 -7.92
CA ASN A 156 -8.87 -14.10 -7.68
C ASN A 156 -9.35 -13.32 -8.90
N ASP A 157 -10.24 -12.35 -8.70
CA ASP A 157 -10.78 -11.46 -9.75
C ASP A 157 -9.70 -10.59 -10.40
N ARG A 158 -8.52 -10.46 -9.76
CA ARG A 158 -7.33 -9.84 -10.36
C ARG A 158 -6.75 -10.64 -11.53
N GLY A 159 -7.18 -11.89 -11.74
CA GLY A 159 -6.68 -12.78 -12.77
C GLY A 159 -5.30 -13.39 -12.45
N VAL A 160 -4.85 -13.27 -11.20
CA VAL A 160 -3.57 -13.78 -10.70
C VAL A 160 -3.72 -14.25 -9.26
N SER A 161 -3.07 -15.35 -8.90
CA SER A 161 -3.15 -15.98 -7.56
C SER A 161 -4.60 -16.35 -7.16
N TYR A 162 -4.86 -16.41 -5.86
CA TYR A 162 -6.05 -16.97 -5.24
C TYR A 162 -6.71 -15.98 -4.29
N THR A 163 -7.99 -16.24 -4.00
CA THR A 163 -8.66 -15.75 -2.80
C THR A 163 -8.67 -16.84 -1.73
N PHE A 164 -8.70 -16.47 -0.45
CA PHE A 164 -8.76 -17.42 0.67
C PHE A 164 -9.79 -17.03 1.73
N GLY A 165 -10.50 -18.04 2.24
CA GLY A 165 -11.57 -17.88 3.23
C GLY A 165 -11.07 -17.73 4.67
N PRO A 166 -11.97 -17.36 5.61
CA PRO A 166 -11.65 -17.30 7.03
C PRO A 166 -11.12 -18.64 7.58
N ASP A 167 -11.63 -19.76 7.06
CA ASP A 167 -11.21 -21.10 7.46
C ASP A 167 -9.73 -21.35 7.19
N ARG A 168 -9.18 -20.82 6.08
CA ARG A 168 -7.76 -20.93 5.76
C ARG A 168 -6.90 -20.07 6.67
N VAL A 169 -7.38 -18.90 7.07
CA VAL A 169 -6.69 -18.05 8.05
C VAL A 169 -6.58 -18.76 9.39
N THR A 170 -7.70 -19.26 9.91
CA THR A 170 -7.74 -19.95 11.20
C THR A 170 -6.86 -21.22 11.18
N GLU A 171 -6.95 -22.04 10.13
CA GLU A 171 -6.14 -23.24 9.97
C GLU A 171 -4.64 -22.92 9.96
N PHE A 172 -4.25 -21.90 9.18
CA PHE A 172 -2.85 -21.50 9.05
C PHE A 172 -2.27 -21.02 10.37
N LEU A 173 -2.98 -20.14 11.09
CA LEU A 173 -2.54 -19.61 12.37
C LEU A 173 -2.39 -20.72 13.41
N GLN A 174 -3.39 -21.62 13.52
CA GLN A 174 -3.33 -22.76 14.44
C GLN A 174 -2.17 -23.70 14.13
N LYS A 175 -1.94 -24.00 12.85
CA LYS A 175 -0.85 -24.89 12.40
C LYS A 175 0.53 -24.34 12.74
N HIS A 176 0.69 -23.01 12.74
CA HIS A 176 1.97 -22.34 12.91
C HIS A 176 2.14 -21.65 14.27
N ASP A 177 1.20 -21.82 15.20
CA ASP A 177 1.16 -21.17 16.52
C ASP A 177 1.30 -19.63 16.44
N LEU A 178 0.56 -19.03 15.49
CA LEU A 178 0.52 -17.59 15.25
C LEU A 178 -0.80 -16.99 15.74
N ASP A 179 -0.78 -15.69 16.03
CA ASP A 179 -1.96 -14.97 16.52
C ASP A 179 -2.60 -14.09 15.45
N LEU A 180 -1.81 -13.57 14.50
CA LEU A 180 -2.28 -12.57 13.53
C LEU A 180 -1.53 -12.67 12.19
N ILE A 181 -2.28 -12.52 11.09
CA ILE A 181 -1.73 -12.18 9.78
C ILE A 181 -1.91 -10.67 9.57
N CYS A 182 -0.83 -9.96 9.24
CA CYS A 182 -0.86 -8.54 8.88
C CYS A 182 -0.47 -8.37 7.42
N ARG A 183 -1.34 -7.76 6.61
CA ARG A 183 -1.17 -7.65 5.16
C ARG A 183 -1.58 -6.31 4.59
N ALA A 184 -1.35 -6.06 3.29
CA ALA A 184 -1.64 -4.78 2.63
C ALA A 184 -2.47 -4.92 1.33
N HIS A 185 -2.04 -4.36 0.18
CA HIS A 185 -2.51 -4.63 -1.21
C HIS A 185 -3.99 -4.32 -1.58
N GLN A 186 -4.91 -4.27 -0.62
CA GLN A 186 -6.30 -3.91 -0.81
C GLN A 186 -6.57 -2.56 -0.15
N VAL A 187 -7.16 -1.64 -0.92
CA VAL A 187 -7.66 -0.37 -0.40
C VAL A 187 -8.84 -0.66 0.52
N VAL A 188 -8.79 -0.14 1.74
CA VAL A 188 -9.84 -0.27 2.75
C VAL A 188 -10.20 1.11 3.29
N GLU A 189 -11.48 1.32 3.63
CA GLU A 189 -12.05 2.66 3.87
C GLU A 189 -11.30 3.44 4.95
N ASP A 190 -11.07 2.83 6.11
CA ASP A 190 -10.40 3.48 7.25
C ASP A 190 -8.87 3.32 7.24
N GLY A 191 -8.30 2.81 6.13
CA GLY A 191 -6.88 2.47 6.02
C GLY A 191 -6.48 1.20 6.78
N TYR A 192 -7.38 0.61 7.57
CA TYR A 192 -7.23 -0.75 8.09
C TYR A 192 -8.58 -1.48 8.11
N GLU A 193 -8.56 -2.81 8.01
CA GLU A 193 -9.76 -3.65 8.11
C GLU A 193 -9.41 -5.01 8.71
N PHE A 194 -10.21 -5.49 9.66
CA PHE A 194 -10.06 -6.84 10.21
C PHE A 194 -10.87 -7.87 9.42
N PHE A 195 -10.34 -9.09 9.38
CA PHE A 195 -10.94 -10.26 8.75
C PHE A 195 -10.79 -11.49 9.67
N ALA A 196 -11.62 -12.52 9.44
CA ALA A 196 -11.59 -13.80 10.15
C ALA A 196 -11.53 -13.64 11.68
N ASP A 197 -12.54 -13.02 12.29
CA ASP A 197 -12.58 -12.79 13.75
C ASP A 197 -11.34 -12.08 14.31
N ARG A 198 -10.81 -11.11 13.55
CA ARG A 198 -9.61 -10.31 13.85
C ARG A 198 -8.29 -11.08 13.79
N GLN A 199 -8.30 -12.28 13.21
CA GLN A 199 -7.11 -13.08 12.97
C GLN A 199 -6.28 -12.62 11.76
N LEU A 200 -6.86 -11.78 10.91
CA LEU A 200 -6.14 -11.09 9.83
C LEU A 200 -6.48 -9.60 9.86
N VAL A 201 -5.49 -8.76 9.57
CA VAL A 201 -5.68 -7.32 9.36
C VAL A 201 -5.06 -6.89 8.03
N THR A 202 -5.83 -6.15 7.25
CA THR A 202 -5.35 -5.42 6.06
C THR A 202 -5.00 -3.99 6.47
N ILE A 203 -3.82 -3.50 6.07
CA ILE A 203 -3.33 -2.14 6.30
C ILE A 203 -3.03 -1.47 4.95
N PHE A 204 -3.61 -0.31 4.73
CA PHE A 204 -3.38 0.51 3.55
C PHE A 204 -3.01 1.93 3.97
N SER A 205 -1.87 2.46 3.49
CA SER A 205 -1.28 3.69 4.04
C SER A 205 -1.28 4.87 3.06
N ALA A 206 -1.90 4.73 1.89
CA ALA A 206 -2.05 5.80 0.90
C ALA A 206 -3.47 6.40 0.98
N PRO A 207 -3.68 7.52 1.71
CA PRO A 207 -5.00 8.15 1.79
C PRO A 207 -5.43 8.76 0.45
N ASN A 208 -6.74 8.76 0.20
CA ASN A 208 -7.36 9.22 -1.04
C ASN A 208 -6.63 8.66 -2.27
N TYR A 209 -6.53 7.33 -2.29
CA TYR A 209 -5.68 6.60 -3.22
C TYR A 209 -6.01 6.95 -4.67
N CYS A 210 -4.96 7.23 -5.46
CA CYS A 210 -5.07 7.69 -6.86
C CYS A 210 -5.93 8.96 -7.08
N GLY A 211 -6.44 9.61 -6.02
CA GLY A 211 -7.45 10.67 -6.12
C GLY A 211 -8.84 10.21 -6.56
N GLU A 212 -9.09 8.90 -6.55
CA GLU A 212 -10.35 8.27 -6.99
C GLU A 212 -11.11 7.63 -5.83
N PHE A 213 -10.41 7.27 -4.76
CA PHE A 213 -10.99 6.75 -3.53
C PHE A 213 -11.01 7.84 -2.46
N ASP A 214 -11.95 7.75 -1.51
CA ASP A 214 -12.03 8.62 -0.34
C ASP A 214 -11.47 7.95 0.93
N ASN A 215 -10.68 6.89 0.77
CA ASN A 215 -10.13 6.11 1.87
C ASN A 215 -9.14 6.92 2.73
N ALA A 216 -9.05 6.59 4.01
CA ALA A 216 -7.93 6.98 4.85
C ALA A 216 -6.70 6.08 4.61
N GLY A 217 -5.54 6.55 5.06
CA GLY A 217 -4.38 5.70 5.27
C GLY A 217 -4.31 5.30 6.74
N ALA A 218 -3.72 4.15 7.07
CA ALA A 218 -3.44 3.80 8.45
C ALA A 218 -2.02 3.23 8.63
N MET A 219 -1.59 3.21 9.88
CA MET A 219 -0.44 2.46 10.36
C MET A 219 -0.81 1.72 11.65
N MET A 220 -0.34 0.48 11.77
CA MET A 220 -0.51 -0.34 12.96
C MET A 220 0.73 -0.22 13.85
N SER A 221 0.55 0.19 15.10
CA SER A 221 1.58 0.15 16.13
C SER A 221 1.44 -1.13 16.94
N VAL A 222 2.54 -1.86 17.09
CA VAL A 222 2.63 -3.07 17.92
C VAL A 222 3.59 -2.75 19.06
N ASP A 223 3.13 -2.86 20.30
CA ASP A 223 3.98 -2.65 21.48
C ASP A 223 4.65 -3.95 21.95
N GLU A 224 5.45 -3.85 23.02
CA GLU A 224 6.19 -4.98 23.60
C GLU A 224 5.29 -6.10 24.16
N SER A 225 4.00 -5.82 24.39
CA SER A 225 3.00 -6.81 24.81
C SER A 225 2.20 -7.39 23.64
N LEU A 226 2.60 -7.08 22.40
CA LEU A 226 1.89 -7.39 21.16
C LEU A 226 0.51 -6.73 21.05
N MET A 227 0.24 -5.69 21.84
CA MET A 227 -0.99 -4.93 21.69
C MET A 227 -0.93 -4.11 20.40
N CYS A 228 -1.89 -4.38 19.51
CA CYS A 228 -2.03 -3.68 18.24
C CYS A 228 -2.97 -2.48 18.39
N SER A 229 -2.48 -1.29 18.02
CA SER A 229 -3.28 -0.06 17.93
C SER A 229 -3.11 0.60 16.56
N PHE A 230 -4.07 1.42 16.15
CA PHE A 230 -4.12 2.00 14.80
C PHE A 230 -4.09 3.52 14.86
N GLN A 231 -3.26 4.10 13.99
CA GLN A 231 -3.24 5.55 13.76
C GLN A 231 -3.73 5.80 12.33
N ILE A 232 -4.78 6.62 12.19
CA ILE A 232 -5.47 6.85 10.92
C ILE A 232 -5.09 8.23 10.37
N LEU A 233 -4.52 8.24 9.18
CA LEU A 233 -4.22 9.43 8.39
C LEU A 233 -5.36 9.71 7.42
N LYS A 234 -6.23 10.66 7.78
CA LYS A 234 -7.28 11.13 6.87
C LYS A 234 -6.69 11.85 5.64
N PRO A 235 -7.37 11.80 4.49
CA PRO A 235 -7.01 12.58 3.31
C PRO A 235 -6.77 14.05 3.67
N SER A 236 -5.72 14.65 3.10
CA SER A 236 -5.49 16.08 3.27
C SER A 236 -6.66 16.85 2.67
N GLU A 237 -7.22 17.82 3.39
CA GLU A 237 -8.25 18.69 2.82
C GLU A 237 -7.72 19.36 1.55
N LYS A 238 -8.46 19.22 0.44
CA LYS A 238 -8.16 19.98 -0.78
C LYS A 238 -8.30 21.45 -0.41
N LYS A 239 -7.18 22.19 -0.36
CA LYS A 239 -7.24 23.66 -0.24
C LYS A 239 -8.25 24.14 -1.29
N PRO A 240 -9.30 24.90 -0.90
CA PRO A 240 -10.21 25.45 -1.89
C PRO A 240 -9.36 26.20 -2.91
N LYS A 241 -9.56 25.91 -4.20
CA LYS A 241 -8.97 26.71 -5.26
C LYS A 241 -9.40 28.14 -4.98
N PHE A 242 -8.49 28.98 -4.51
CA PHE A 242 -8.75 30.40 -4.35
C PHE A 242 -9.26 30.90 -5.70
N GLY A 243 -10.56 31.22 -5.74
CA GLY A 243 -11.17 31.90 -6.87
C GLY A 243 -10.35 33.16 -7.13
N GLY A 244 -9.90 33.32 -8.37
CA GLY A 244 -9.16 34.49 -8.79
C GLY A 244 -9.93 35.75 -8.45
N TYR A 245 -9.39 36.57 -7.55
CA TYR A 245 -9.80 37.95 -7.41
C TYR A 245 -9.28 38.73 -8.62
N GLY A 246 -10.20 39.31 -9.38
CA GLY A 246 -9.87 40.13 -10.54
C GLY A 246 -11.07 40.81 -11.17
N SER A 247 -11.55 41.86 -10.48
CA SER A 247 -12.20 43.07 -11.03
C SER A 247 -13.72 43.21 -10.89
N SER A 248 -14.11 43.87 -9.82
CA SER A 248 -15.32 44.69 -9.72
C SER A 248 -15.25 45.89 -10.65
N ASN A 249 -16.30 46.14 -11.45
CA ASN A 249 -16.87 47.48 -11.59
C ASN A 249 -18.28 47.45 -12.17
N ALA A 250 -19.05 48.42 -11.74
CA ALA A 250 -20.49 48.45 -11.64
C ALA A 250 -21.22 48.94 -12.91
N ALA A 251 -22.55 48.87 -12.80
CA ALA A 251 -23.58 49.60 -13.53
C ALA A 251 -24.12 48.97 -14.83
N THR A 252 -25.34 48.47 -14.79
CA THR A 252 -26.51 49.28 -15.18
C THR A 252 -27.81 48.49 -14.98
N ALA A 253 -28.77 49.13 -14.31
CA ALA A 253 -30.11 48.65 -14.06
C ALA A 253 -30.88 48.39 -15.37
N LYS A 254 -31.61 47.27 -15.46
CA LYS A 254 -32.62 47.07 -16.50
C LYS A 254 -33.93 47.76 -16.08
N PRO A 255 -34.49 48.69 -16.88
CA PRO A 255 -35.73 49.36 -16.54
C PRO A 255 -36.95 48.45 -16.75
N GLY A 256 -37.95 48.65 -15.89
CA GLY A 256 -39.24 47.96 -15.91
C GLY A 256 -40.06 48.25 -17.17
N THR A 257 -40.87 47.27 -17.52
CA THR A 257 -41.84 47.25 -18.62
C THR A 257 -42.98 48.25 -18.40
N PRO A 258 -43.40 49.03 -19.42
CA PRO A 258 -44.75 49.58 -19.52
C PRO A 258 -45.60 48.84 -20.60
N PRO A 259 -46.94 48.92 -20.53
CA PRO A 259 -47.84 47.99 -21.22
C PRO A 259 -48.43 48.50 -22.56
N ARG A 260 -48.87 47.51 -23.36
CA ARG A 260 -50.00 47.46 -24.34
C ARG A 260 -50.12 48.52 -25.46
N GLY A 261 -50.39 48.02 -26.68
CA GLY A 261 -51.21 48.75 -27.66
C GLY A 261 -51.17 48.18 -29.07
N MET A 262 -52.33 47.71 -29.55
CA MET A 262 -52.64 47.27 -30.92
C MET A 262 -52.26 48.28 -32.01
N ARG A 263 -51.74 47.76 -33.14
CA ARG A 263 -52.34 47.87 -34.47
C ARG A 263 -51.74 46.82 -35.40
#